data_AF-A0A961SU49-F1
#
_entry.id   AF-A0A961SU49-F1
#
_cell.length_a   1.000
_cell.length_b   1.000
_cell.length_c   1.000
_cell.angle_alpha   90.00
_cell.angle_beta   90.00
_cell.angle_gamma   90.00
#
_symmetry.space_group_name_H-M   'P 1'
#
loop_
_entity.id
_entity.type
_entity.pdbx_description
1 polymer ?
#
loop_
_entity_poly.entity_id
_entity_poly.type
_entity_poly.pdbx_seq_one_letter_code
_entity_poly.pdbx_strand_id
1 'polypeptide(L)'
;WDWLTPFSMATGVALVIGYGLLGATWLVMKTTGDLREKARRIALAAAVMTLAAMGVFSLWTPFLEPIYLQRWFGWPTAVFSVIVPALVLGCFAVLFHGLKQGRDARPFLAALGLFVLGFAGIGISFYPYMIPASVTIWEAAAPESSLKFLLAGAVVLVPLILAYTGYSYWVFRGKVDPEEGYH
;
A
#
# COMPACT_ATOMS: atom_id res chain seq x y z
N TRP A 1 12.16 26.30 -5.12
CA TRP A 1 12.08 25.53 -3.85
C TRP A 1 10.82 24.67 -3.85
N ASP A 2 10.47 24.11 -5.02
CA ASP A 2 9.12 23.63 -5.31
C ASP A 2 8.93 22.15 -4.99
N TRP A 3 10.01 21.47 -4.59
CA TRP A 3 9.99 20.05 -4.19
C TRP A 3 9.63 19.84 -2.71
N LEU A 4 9.85 20.85 -1.85
CA LEU A 4 9.53 20.80 -0.43
C LEU A 4 8.25 21.60 -0.14
N THR A 5 7.11 20.93 -0.28
CA THR A 5 5.78 21.50 -0.03
C THR A 5 5.13 20.82 1.17
N PRO A 6 4.12 21.43 1.80
CA PRO A 6 3.35 20.77 2.86
C PRO A 6 2.80 19.41 2.43
N PHE A 7 2.39 19.29 1.16
CA PHE A 7 1.91 18.05 0.58
C PHE A 7 3.03 16.99 0.47
N SER A 8 4.22 17.35 -0.02
CA SER A 8 5.34 16.40 -0.14
C SER A 8 5.88 15.97 1.23
N MET A 9 5.93 16.88 2.20
CA MET A 9 6.29 16.56 3.59
C MET A 9 5.25 15.63 4.25
N ALA A 10 3.96 15.95 4.14
CA ALA A 10 2.89 15.10 4.65
C ALA A 10 2.93 13.69 4.02
N THR A 11 3.27 13.62 2.72
CA THR A 11 3.40 12.34 2.01
C THR A 11 4.55 11.52 2.59
N GLY A 12 5.71 12.15 2.82
CA GLY A 12 6.86 11.49 3.46
C GLY A 12 6.52 10.94 4.84
N VAL A 13 5.84 11.73 5.68
CA VAL A 13 5.39 11.30 7.02
C VAL A 13 4.41 10.13 6.92
N ALA A 14 3.43 10.20 6.02
CA ALA A 14 2.46 9.14 5.80
C ALA A 14 3.12 7.82 5.34
N LEU A 15 4.13 7.89 4.48
CA LEU A 15 4.90 6.72 4.05
C LEU A 15 5.67 6.09 5.20
N VAL A 16 6.33 6.88 6.05
CA VAL A 16 7.02 6.37 7.25
C VAL A 16 6.04 5.64 8.16
N ILE A 17 4.87 6.22 8.41
CA ILE A 17 3.81 5.60 9.22
C ILE A 17 3.34 4.28 8.59
N GLY A 18 3.05 4.29 7.29
CA GLY A 18 2.58 3.11 6.57
C GLY A 18 3.62 1.99 6.54
N TYR A 19 4.90 2.28 6.28
CA TYR A 19 5.96 1.28 6.33
C TYR A 19 6.17 0.76 7.75
N GLY A 20 6.02 1.63 8.75
CA GLY A 20 5.96 1.23 10.17
C GLY A 20 4.83 0.22 10.43
N LEU A 21 3.65 0.42 9.86
CA LEU A 21 2.54 -0.54 9.94
C LEU A 21 2.88 -1.90 9.30
N LEU A 22 3.44 -1.89 8.08
CA LEU A 22 3.83 -3.13 7.39
C LEU A 22 4.90 -3.90 8.18
N GLY A 23 5.92 -3.19 8.67
CA GLY A 23 6.97 -3.78 9.52
C GLY A 23 6.41 -4.33 10.84
N ALA A 24 5.55 -3.57 11.52
CA ALA A 24 4.97 -4.01 12.79
C ALA A 24 4.03 -5.22 12.63
N THR A 25 3.19 -5.23 11.60
CA THR A 25 2.31 -6.39 11.31
C THR A 25 3.11 -7.61 10.84
N TRP A 26 4.21 -7.41 10.12
CA TRP A 26 5.17 -8.47 9.81
C TRP A 26 5.79 -9.07 11.07
N LEU A 27 6.26 -8.22 11.99
CA LEU A 27 6.82 -8.67 13.27
C LEU A 27 5.78 -9.43 14.10
N VAL A 28 4.53 -8.96 14.16
CA VAL A 28 3.43 -9.71 14.82
C VAL A 28 3.28 -11.12 14.21
N MET A 29 3.39 -11.24 12.89
CA MET A 29 3.30 -12.51 12.20
C MET A 29 4.48 -13.44 12.47
N LYS A 30 5.70 -12.89 12.58
CA LYS A 30 6.96 -13.66 12.66
C LYS A 30 7.51 -13.88 14.06
N THR A 31 7.04 -13.16 15.08
CA THR A 31 7.61 -13.21 16.43
C THR A 31 6.64 -13.76 17.48
N THR A 32 7.17 -14.13 18.63
CA THR A 32 6.45 -14.63 19.81
C THR A 32 6.77 -13.77 21.05
N GLY A 33 6.08 -14.04 22.16
CA GLY A 33 6.36 -13.41 23.46
C GLY A 33 6.23 -11.87 23.48
N ASP A 34 7.09 -11.23 24.26
CA ASP A 34 7.06 -9.79 24.53
C ASP A 34 7.28 -8.94 23.28
N LEU A 35 8.12 -9.42 22.35
CA LEU A 35 8.40 -8.72 21.10
C LEU A 35 7.14 -8.63 20.23
N ARG A 36 6.37 -9.73 20.14
CA ARG A 36 5.09 -9.77 19.43
C ARG A 36 4.09 -8.78 20.02
N GLU A 37 4.00 -8.72 21.35
CA GLU A 37 3.09 -7.80 22.04
C GLU A 37 3.49 -6.33 21.89
N LYS A 38 4.79 -6.03 21.88
CA LYS A 38 5.30 -4.69 21.55
C LYS A 38 4.97 -4.33 20.10
N ALA A 39 5.24 -5.23 19.15
CA ALA A 39 4.92 -5.04 17.74
C ALA A 39 3.41 -4.84 17.54
N ARG A 40 2.56 -5.56 18.26
CA ARG A 40 1.09 -5.42 18.19
C ARG A 40 0.61 -4.04 18.63
N ARG A 41 1.18 -3.49 19.71
CA ARG A 41 0.86 -2.12 20.18
C ARG A 41 1.27 -1.06 19.15
N ILE A 42 2.47 -1.21 18.58
CA ILE A 42 2.96 -0.33 17.51
C ILE A 42 2.05 -0.46 16.27
N ALA A 43 1.68 -1.68 15.88
CA ALA A 43 0.81 -1.93 14.75
C ALA A 43 -0.59 -1.31 14.93
N LEU A 44 -1.16 -1.34 16.13
CA LEU A 44 -2.45 -0.69 16.41
C LEU A 44 -2.39 0.83 16.25
N ALA A 45 -1.36 1.47 16.81
CA ALA A 45 -1.15 2.90 16.64
C ALA A 45 -0.90 3.25 15.17
N ALA A 46 0.00 2.52 14.50
CA ALA A 46 0.31 2.71 13.09
C ALA A 46 -0.92 2.49 12.19
N ALA A 47 -1.78 1.53 12.49
CA ALA A 47 -3.00 1.28 11.73
C ALA A 47 -3.93 2.50 11.74
N VAL A 48 -4.17 3.08 12.93
CA VAL A 48 -5.01 4.28 13.09
C VAL A 48 -4.36 5.47 12.39
N MET A 49 -3.06 5.66 12.54
CA MET A 49 -2.32 6.74 11.88
C MET A 49 -2.32 6.59 10.35
N THR A 50 -2.18 5.38 9.82
CA THR A 50 -2.29 5.11 8.37
C THR A 50 -3.68 5.43 7.86
N LEU A 51 -4.74 5.01 8.56
CA LEU A 51 -6.11 5.34 8.17
C LEU A 51 -6.35 6.85 8.18
N ALA A 52 -5.87 7.54 9.22
CA ALA A 52 -5.96 8.99 9.31
C ALA A 52 -5.22 9.67 8.16
N ALA A 53 -4.00 9.22 7.83
CA ALA A 53 -3.24 9.72 6.70
C ALA A 53 -3.99 9.51 5.38
N MET A 54 -4.50 8.29 5.12
CA MET A 54 -5.31 8.02 3.93
C MET A 54 -6.52 8.95 3.86
N GLY A 55 -7.24 9.17 4.97
CA GLY A 55 -8.34 10.11 5.04
C GLY A 55 -7.94 11.55 4.72
N VAL A 56 -6.83 12.04 5.27
CA VAL A 56 -6.28 13.36 4.97
C VAL A 56 -5.99 13.50 3.48
N PHE A 57 -5.31 12.53 2.87
CA PHE A 57 -5.00 12.56 1.44
C PHE A 57 -6.25 12.44 0.57
N SER A 58 -7.23 11.63 0.96
CA SER A 58 -8.50 11.53 0.25
C SER A 58 -9.28 12.85 0.27
N LEU A 59 -9.20 13.61 1.36
CA LEU A 59 -9.81 14.93 1.46
C LEU A 59 -9.00 16.01 0.75
N TRP A 60 -7.67 15.90 0.69
CA TRP A 60 -6.80 16.91 0.08
C TRP A 60 -6.73 16.78 -1.44
N THR A 61 -6.56 15.56 -1.96
CA THR A 61 -6.28 15.29 -3.39
C THR A 61 -7.26 15.96 -4.37
N PRO A 62 -8.59 15.94 -4.15
CA PRO A 62 -9.55 16.55 -5.08
C PRO A 62 -9.36 18.06 -5.26
N PHE A 63 -8.76 18.74 -4.28
CA PHE A 63 -8.56 20.20 -4.31
C PHE A 63 -7.20 20.63 -4.86
N LEU A 64 -6.34 19.68 -5.24
CA LEU A 64 -5.04 20.00 -5.84
C LEU A 64 -5.18 20.52 -7.27
N GLU A 65 -6.09 19.92 -8.06
CA GLU A 65 -6.35 20.31 -9.45
C GLU A 65 -7.83 20.09 -9.80
N PRO A 66 -8.45 20.96 -10.63
CA PRO A 66 -9.86 20.81 -11.03
C PRO A 66 -10.17 19.46 -11.69
N ILE A 67 -9.19 18.88 -12.41
CA ILE A 67 -9.35 17.58 -13.06
C ILE A 67 -9.55 16.44 -12.05
N TYR A 68 -8.94 16.50 -10.87
CA TYR A 68 -9.12 15.49 -9.83
C TYR A 68 -10.51 15.59 -9.22
N LEU A 69 -10.99 16.80 -8.96
CA LEU A 69 -12.35 17.03 -8.48
C LEU A 69 -13.37 16.41 -9.44
N GLN A 70 -13.23 16.67 -10.74
CA GLN A 70 -14.14 16.12 -11.74
C GLN A 70 -14.07 14.59 -11.82
N ARG A 71 -12.88 13.98 -11.63
CA ARG A 71 -12.75 12.50 -11.58
C ARG A 71 -13.40 11.90 -10.35
N TRP A 72 -13.24 12.53 -9.20
CA TRP A 72 -13.76 12.02 -7.94
C TRP A 72 -15.27 12.19 -7.80
N PHE A 73 -15.86 13.24 -8.39
CA PHE A 73 -17.29 13.54 -8.21
C PHE A 73 -18.10 13.49 -9.51
N GLY A 74 -17.47 13.35 -10.67
CA GLY A 74 -18.12 13.23 -11.97
C GLY A 74 -18.55 11.80 -12.29
N TRP A 75 -19.68 11.66 -13.00
CA TRP A 75 -20.14 10.37 -13.49
C TRP A 75 -19.35 9.95 -14.75
N PRO A 76 -18.95 8.66 -14.90
CA PRO A 76 -19.21 7.50 -14.03
C PRO A 76 -18.14 7.22 -12.96
N THR A 77 -17.03 7.95 -12.95
CA THR A 77 -15.88 7.67 -12.08
C THR A 77 -16.16 7.90 -10.59
N ALA A 78 -17.18 8.69 -10.25
CA ALA A 78 -17.66 8.90 -8.88
C ALA A 78 -17.98 7.61 -8.12
N VAL A 79 -18.30 6.52 -8.82
CA VAL A 79 -18.50 5.19 -8.22
C VAL A 79 -17.27 4.75 -7.41
N PHE A 80 -16.06 5.04 -7.90
CA PHE A 80 -14.82 4.68 -7.22
C PHE A 80 -14.62 5.46 -5.91
N SER A 81 -15.13 6.69 -5.83
CA SER A 81 -15.07 7.53 -4.62
C SER A 81 -15.93 6.99 -3.48
N VAL A 82 -16.82 6.03 -3.74
CA VAL A 82 -17.57 5.31 -2.71
C VAL A 82 -16.97 3.93 -2.48
N ILE A 83 -16.67 3.18 -3.55
CA ILE A 83 -16.15 1.81 -3.46
C ILE A 83 -14.79 1.77 -2.78
N VAL A 84 -13.84 2.63 -3.19
CA VAL A 84 -12.47 2.57 -2.66
C VAL A 84 -12.44 2.89 -1.16
N PRO A 85 -13.08 3.96 -0.65
CA PRO A 85 -13.15 4.18 0.80
C PRO A 85 -13.84 3.06 1.56
N ALA A 86 -14.91 2.46 1.00
CA ALA A 86 -15.56 1.32 1.64
C ALA A 86 -14.62 0.11 1.76
N LEU A 87 -13.84 -0.19 0.72
CA LEU A 87 -12.82 -1.25 0.75
C LEU A 87 -11.70 -0.93 1.73
N VAL A 88 -11.25 0.33 1.80
CA VAL A 88 -10.24 0.79 2.77
C VAL A 88 -10.74 0.58 4.20
N LEU A 89 -11.98 0.98 4.50
CA LEU A 89 -12.59 0.76 5.81
C LEU A 89 -12.76 -0.73 6.13
N GLY A 90 -13.11 -1.55 5.13
CA GLY A 90 -13.17 -3.01 5.26
C GLY A 90 -11.80 -3.62 5.61
N CYS A 91 -10.75 -3.27 4.86
CA CYS A 91 -9.38 -3.71 5.15
C CYS A 91 -8.91 -3.22 6.53
N PHE A 92 -9.19 -1.97 6.88
CA PHE A 92 -8.88 -1.43 8.21
C PHE A 92 -9.60 -2.19 9.32
N ALA A 93 -10.89 -2.52 9.14
CA ALA A 93 -11.65 -3.30 10.11
C ALA A 93 -11.02 -4.70 10.29
N VAL A 94 -10.65 -5.38 9.21
CA VAL A 94 -9.99 -6.70 9.28
C VAL A 94 -8.63 -6.60 9.97
N LEU A 95 -7.84 -5.57 9.65
CA LEU A 95 -6.55 -5.28 10.28
C LEU A 95 -6.72 -5.07 11.79
N PHE A 96 -7.60 -4.14 12.18
CA PHE A 96 -7.78 -3.72 13.55
C PHE A 96 -8.37 -4.82 14.43
N HIS A 97 -9.39 -5.54 13.95
CA HIS A 97 -9.95 -6.70 14.66
C HIS A 97 -8.95 -7.85 14.70
N GLY A 98 -8.18 -8.07 13.63
CA GLY A 98 -7.13 -9.08 13.59
C GLY A 98 -6.06 -8.85 14.66
N LEU A 99 -5.62 -7.60 14.82
CA LEU A 99 -4.67 -7.20 15.86
C LEU A 99 -5.25 -7.39 17.26
N LYS A 100 -6.50 -6.99 17.51
CA LYS A 100 -7.15 -7.15 18.82
C LYS A 100 -7.41 -8.61 19.20
N GLN A 101 -7.71 -9.46 18.23
CA GLN A 101 -7.98 -10.89 18.44
C GLN A 101 -6.69 -11.74 18.48
N GLY A 102 -5.51 -11.12 18.41
CA GLY A 102 -4.24 -11.84 18.44
C GLY A 102 -4.03 -12.76 17.23
N ARG A 103 -4.59 -12.42 16.06
CA ARG A 103 -4.36 -13.17 14.81
C ARG A 103 -3.06 -12.72 14.18
N ASP A 104 -2.26 -13.66 13.69
CA ASP A 104 -0.90 -13.37 13.22
C ASP A 104 -0.82 -12.90 11.77
N ALA A 105 -1.36 -13.68 10.83
CA ALA A 105 -1.21 -13.37 9.40
C ALA A 105 -2.27 -12.40 8.85
N ARG A 106 -3.49 -12.40 9.41
CA ARG A 106 -4.61 -11.58 8.89
C ARG A 106 -4.32 -10.07 8.93
N PRO A 107 -3.73 -9.51 10.01
CA PRO A 107 -3.32 -8.11 10.04
C PRO A 107 -2.40 -7.73 8.89
N PHE A 108 -1.38 -8.56 8.62
CA PHE A 108 -0.39 -8.28 7.58
C PHE A 108 -1.03 -8.26 6.18
N LEU A 109 -1.88 -9.24 5.87
CA LEU A 109 -2.60 -9.28 4.59
C LEU A 109 -3.57 -8.09 4.42
N ALA A 110 -4.24 -7.70 5.49
CA ALA A 110 -5.13 -6.54 5.47
C ALA A 110 -4.35 -5.22 5.30
N ALA A 111 -3.18 -5.09 5.92
CA ALA A 111 -2.28 -3.95 5.70
C ALA A 111 -1.78 -3.89 4.25
N LEU A 112 -1.42 -5.03 3.64
CA LEU A 112 -1.07 -5.09 2.22
C LEU A 112 -2.25 -4.64 1.33
N GLY A 113 -3.47 -5.06 1.68
CA GLY A 113 -4.70 -4.61 1.02
C GLY A 113 -4.88 -3.09 1.07
N LEU A 114 -4.64 -2.45 2.23
CA LEU A 114 -4.67 -0.98 2.35
C LEU A 114 -3.69 -0.30 1.39
N PHE A 115 -2.46 -0.84 1.28
CA PHE A 115 -1.45 -0.30 0.37
C PHE A 115 -1.83 -0.47 -1.10
N VAL A 116 -2.32 -1.65 -1.49
CA VAL A 116 -2.81 -1.90 -2.86
C VAL A 116 -3.95 -0.94 -3.21
N LEU A 117 -4.90 -0.74 -2.29
CA LEU A 117 -5.99 0.22 -2.46
C LEU A 117 -5.49 1.67 -2.56
N GLY A 118 -4.50 2.04 -1.75
CA GLY A 118 -3.84 3.35 -1.83
C GLY A 118 -3.21 3.60 -3.20
N PHE A 119 -2.42 2.65 -3.71
CA PHE A 119 -1.83 2.74 -5.04
C PHE A 119 -2.88 2.73 -6.16
N ALA A 120 -3.93 1.92 -6.03
CA ALA A 120 -5.04 1.91 -6.98
C ALA A 120 -5.76 3.28 -7.02
N GLY A 121 -5.99 3.90 -5.85
CA GLY A 121 -6.58 5.23 -5.76
C GLY A 121 -5.74 6.32 -6.44
N ILE A 122 -4.41 6.25 -6.32
CA ILE A 122 -3.48 7.10 -7.06
C ILE A 122 -3.61 6.85 -8.57
N GLY A 123 -3.61 5.59 -8.99
CA GLY A 123 -3.75 5.20 -10.40
C GLY A 123 -5.03 5.72 -11.04
N ILE A 124 -6.17 5.56 -10.37
CA ILE A 124 -7.47 6.08 -10.82
C ILE A 124 -7.45 7.62 -10.89
N SER A 125 -6.81 8.27 -9.92
CA SER A 125 -6.74 9.73 -9.86
C SER A 125 -5.88 10.32 -10.97
N PHE A 126 -4.81 9.64 -11.39
CA PHE A 126 -3.86 10.17 -12.37
C PHE A 126 -4.10 9.68 -13.80
N TYR A 127 -4.60 8.46 -14.02
CA TYR A 127 -4.85 7.94 -15.37
C TYR A 127 -5.65 8.93 -16.25
N PRO A 128 -5.22 9.24 -17.50
CA PRO A 128 -4.12 8.65 -18.25
C PRO A 128 -2.81 9.45 -18.17
N TYR A 129 -2.62 10.30 -17.15
CA TYR A 129 -1.40 11.09 -16.97
C TYR A 129 -0.34 10.28 -16.22
N MET A 130 0.87 10.26 -16.77
CA MET A 130 2.07 9.75 -16.10
C MET A 130 2.75 10.86 -15.29
N ILE A 131 2.79 12.08 -15.84
CA ILE A 131 3.10 13.30 -15.09
C ILE A 131 1.80 14.11 -15.00
N PRO A 132 1.27 14.34 -13.78
CA PRO A 132 0.09 15.16 -13.55
C PRO A 132 -0.02 16.39 -14.46
N ALA A 133 -1.18 16.51 -15.13
CA ALA A 133 -1.58 17.65 -15.97
C ALA A 133 -0.64 18.02 -17.15
N SER A 134 0.39 17.22 -17.45
CA SER A 134 1.38 17.56 -18.47
C SER A 134 1.72 16.44 -19.45
N VAL A 135 1.95 15.21 -18.99
CA VAL A 135 2.38 14.10 -19.87
C VAL A 135 1.50 12.89 -19.69
N THR A 136 0.88 12.45 -20.78
CA THR A 136 0.03 11.25 -20.83
C THR A 136 0.86 9.96 -20.96
N ILE A 137 0.24 8.81 -20.67
CA ILE A 137 0.85 7.49 -20.85
C ILE A 137 1.29 7.23 -22.30
N TRP A 138 0.61 7.85 -23.27
CA TRP A 138 0.89 7.68 -24.70
C TRP A 138 2.08 8.52 -25.14
N GLU A 139 2.19 9.74 -24.60
CA GLU A 139 3.34 10.62 -24.85
C GLU A 139 4.61 10.13 -24.14
N ALA A 140 4.46 9.53 -22.96
CA ALA A 140 5.56 8.91 -22.22
C ALA A 140 5.96 7.51 -22.76
N ALA A 141 5.20 6.96 -23.72
CA ALA A 141 5.42 5.60 -24.20
C ALA A 141 6.71 5.49 -25.02
N ALA A 142 7.51 4.46 -24.73
CA ALA A 142 8.62 4.06 -25.57
C ALA A 142 8.12 3.50 -26.92
N PRO A 143 9.00 3.38 -27.95
CA PRO A 143 8.64 2.74 -29.21
C PRO A 143 8.05 1.33 -29.01
N GLU A 144 7.09 0.96 -29.86
CA GLU A 144 6.32 -0.28 -29.72
C GLU A 144 7.20 -1.53 -29.69
N SER A 145 8.30 -1.55 -30.46
CA SER A 145 9.27 -2.65 -30.47
C SER A 145 9.95 -2.84 -29.12
N SER A 146 10.36 -1.74 -28.46
CA SER A 146 10.94 -1.76 -27.11
C SER A 146 9.92 -2.19 -26.06
N LEU A 147 8.67 -1.75 -26.17
CA LEU A 147 7.59 -2.18 -25.27
C LEU A 147 7.28 -3.68 -25.40
N LYS A 148 7.21 -4.21 -26.63
CA LYS A 148 7.03 -5.65 -26.86
C LYS A 148 8.18 -6.48 -26.30
N PHE A 149 9.42 -6.00 -26.47
CA PHE A 149 10.59 -6.64 -25.88
C PHE A 149 10.54 -6.65 -24.34
N LEU A 150 10.22 -5.51 -23.72
CA LEU A 150 10.08 -5.39 -22.27
C LEU A 150 8.92 -6.26 -21.74
N LEU A 151 7.81 -6.32 -22.46
CA LEU A 151 6.67 -7.18 -22.12
C LEU A 151 7.05 -8.66 -22.12
N ALA A 152 7.79 -9.12 -23.13
CA ALA A 152 8.28 -10.51 -23.16
C ALA A 152 9.16 -10.82 -21.94
N GLY A 153 10.08 -9.92 -21.61
CA GLY A 153 10.90 -10.04 -20.40
C GLY A 153 10.05 -10.06 -19.12
N ALA A 154 9.08 -9.16 -18.99
CA ALA A 154 8.21 -9.07 -17.82
C ALA A 154 7.34 -10.33 -17.63
N VAL A 155 6.79 -10.90 -18.71
CA VAL A 155 5.97 -12.12 -18.67
C VAL A 155 6.77 -13.33 -18.16
N VAL A 156 8.09 -13.37 -18.35
CA VAL A 156 8.94 -14.44 -17.83
C VAL A 156 9.47 -14.11 -16.43
N LEU A 157 10.04 -12.92 -16.25
CA LEU A 157 10.73 -12.53 -15.02
C LEU A 157 9.77 -12.28 -13.86
N VAL A 158 8.61 -11.65 -14.10
CA VAL A 158 7.65 -11.35 -13.01
C VAL A 158 7.13 -12.65 -12.37
N PRO A 159 6.63 -13.66 -13.12
CA PRO A 159 6.23 -14.93 -12.52
C PRO A 159 7.39 -15.65 -11.82
N LEU A 160 8.61 -15.61 -12.36
CA LEU A 160 9.77 -16.23 -11.73
C LEU A 160 10.09 -15.58 -10.37
N ILE A 161 10.10 -14.25 -10.31
CA ILE A 161 10.33 -13.49 -9.06
C ILE A 161 9.23 -13.80 -8.05
N LEU A 162 7.97 -13.83 -8.48
CA LEU A 162 6.84 -14.16 -7.61
C LEU A 162 6.91 -15.61 -7.11
N ALA A 163 7.28 -16.56 -7.96
CA ALA A 163 7.45 -17.97 -7.59
C ALA A 163 8.57 -18.15 -6.56
N TYR A 164 9.73 -17.52 -6.78
CA TYR A 164 10.84 -17.53 -5.83
C TYR A 164 10.46 -16.86 -4.50
N THR A 165 9.77 -15.72 -4.56
CA THR A 165 9.29 -15.03 -3.35
C THR A 165 8.29 -15.91 -2.59
N GLY A 166 7.33 -16.51 -3.28
CA GLY A 166 6.37 -17.44 -2.69
C GLY A 166 7.04 -18.66 -2.07
N TYR A 167 8.03 -19.23 -2.74
CA TYR A 167 8.84 -20.33 -2.22
C TYR A 167 9.59 -19.93 -0.95
N SER A 168 10.26 -18.77 -0.94
CA SER A 168 10.93 -18.24 0.25
C SER A 168 9.96 -18.08 1.43
N TYR A 169 8.77 -17.54 1.19
CA TYR A 169 7.73 -17.42 2.22
C TYR A 169 7.22 -18.77 2.72
N TRP A 170 7.15 -19.78 1.86
CA TRP A 170 6.77 -21.14 2.22
C TRP A 170 7.83 -21.83 3.06
N VAL A 171 9.11 -21.72 2.66
CA VAL A 171 10.26 -22.25 3.41
C VAL A 171 10.32 -21.60 4.80
N PHE A 172 10.22 -20.27 4.88
CA PHE A 172 10.33 -19.52 6.13
C PHE A 172 8.99 -19.21 6.79
N ARG A 173 7.96 -20.06 6.63
CA ARG A 173 6.60 -19.77 7.12
C ARG A 173 6.46 -19.73 8.65
N GLY A 174 7.40 -20.33 9.38
CA GLY A 174 7.42 -20.38 10.84
C GLY A 174 7.62 -19.02 11.50
N LYS A 175 7.38 -18.97 12.81
CA LYS A 175 7.85 -17.89 13.67
C LYS A 175 9.32 -18.11 14.01
N VAL A 176 10.03 -17.03 14.27
CA VAL A 176 11.41 -17.08 14.76
C VAL A 176 11.35 -17.54 16.22
N ASP A 177 11.97 -18.68 16.51
CA ASP A 177 12.17 -19.15 17.88
C ASP A 177 13.45 -18.50 18.45
N PRO A 178 13.36 -17.73 19.55
CA PRO A 178 14.53 -17.17 20.21
C PRO A 178 15.50 -18.22 20.75
N GLU A 179 15.04 -19.45 21.00
CA GLU A 179 15.86 -20.54 21.57
C GLU A 179 16.51 -21.44 20.49
N GLU A 180 16.08 -21.37 19.23
CA GLU A 180 16.74 -22.06 18.09
C GLU A 180 17.97 -21.28 17.54
N GLY A 181 18.54 -20.37 18.32
CA GLY A 181 19.74 -19.62 17.94
C GLY A 181 21.02 -20.42 18.18
N TYR A 182 21.62 -20.96 17.11
CA TYR A 182 23.00 -21.46 16.99
C TYR A 182 23.81 -21.58 18.29
N HIS A 183 23.51 -22.58 19.13
CA HIS A 183 24.42 -23.20 20.08
C HIS A 183 23.94 -24.61 20.41
#